data_AF-A0A9W7NIN7-F1
#
_entry.id   AF-A0A9W7NIN7-F1
#
_cell.length_a   1.000
_cell.length_b   1.000
_cell.length_c   1.000
_cell.angle_alpha   90.00
_cell.angle_beta   90.00
_cell.angle_gamma   90.00
#
_symmetry.space_group_name_H-M   'P 1'
#
loop_
_entity.id
_entity.type
_entity.pdbx_description
1 polymer ?
#
loop_
_entity_poly.entity_id
_entity_poly.type
_entity_poly.pdbx_seq_one_letter_code
_entity_poly.pdbx_strand_id
1 'polypeptide(L)'
;MSLYTDPDERNGHPLDMVETFIAREHWEPILRLAAVNGMIMGAVTLLLGLDALPGLAIIHIITFATAMAQGFLALRLDESGHEDAAVAVGRRSMSAFLLAGVTLLLMPFAA
;
A
#
# COMPACT_ATOMS: atom_id res chain seq x y z
N MET A 1 -22.62 14.38 -29.90
CA MET A 1 -21.34 13.67 -29.71
C MET A 1 -21.17 13.47 -28.21
N SER A 2 -21.72 12.36 -27.71
CA SER A 2 -21.56 11.88 -26.33
C SER A 2 -20.76 10.61 -26.47
N LEU A 3 -19.54 10.59 -25.96
CA LEU A 3 -18.51 9.66 -26.40
C LEU A 3 -18.41 8.38 -25.56
N TYR A 4 -19.36 8.11 -24.65
CA TYR A 4 -19.35 6.88 -23.83
C TYR A 4 -20.78 6.47 -23.46
N THR A 5 -21.24 5.35 -24.01
CA THR A 5 -22.55 4.72 -23.73
C THR A 5 -22.40 3.23 -23.49
N ASP A 6 -21.30 2.80 -22.87
CA ASP A 6 -21.14 1.41 -22.45
C ASP A 6 -20.45 1.31 -21.08
N PRO A 7 -21.11 0.76 -20.04
CA PRO A 7 -20.49 0.53 -18.73
C PRO A 7 -19.31 -0.45 -18.79
N ASP A 8 -19.22 -1.28 -19.83
CA ASP A 8 -18.15 -2.26 -19.99
C ASP A 8 -16.82 -1.64 -20.45
N GLU A 9 -16.82 -0.41 -21.00
CA GLU A 9 -15.58 0.32 -21.36
C GLU A 9 -14.84 0.89 -20.14
N ARG A 10 -15.47 0.96 -18.95
CA ARG A 10 -14.79 1.37 -17.71
C ARG A 10 -13.75 0.37 -17.23
N ASN A 11 -13.90 -0.90 -17.59
CA ASN A 11 -13.10 -2.01 -17.03
C ASN A 11 -11.64 -2.03 -17.52
N GLY A 12 -11.22 -1.07 -18.35
CA GLY A 12 -9.86 -0.98 -18.88
C GLY A 12 -8.95 0.03 -18.20
N HIS A 13 -9.47 0.93 -17.35
CA HIS A 13 -8.64 1.95 -16.72
C HIS A 13 -8.01 1.43 -15.42
N PRO A 14 -6.67 1.46 -15.28
CA PRO A 14 -6.00 1.01 -14.04
C PRO A 14 -6.44 1.82 -12.82
N LEU A 15 -6.87 3.07 -13.01
CA LEU A 15 -7.46 3.89 -11.94
C LEU A 15 -8.84 3.40 -11.50
N ASP A 16 -9.70 2.97 -12.43
CA ASP A 16 -11.04 2.45 -12.11
C ASP A 16 -10.96 1.05 -11.47
N MET A 17 -10.00 0.21 -11.89
CA MET A 17 -9.70 -1.06 -11.22
C MET A 17 -9.20 -0.84 -9.79
N VAL A 18 -8.29 0.11 -9.59
CA VAL A 18 -7.79 0.49 -8.27
C VAL A 18 -8.91 1.08 -7.41
N GLU A 19 -9.74 1.95 -7.97
CA GLU A 19 -10.86 2.59 -7.26
C GLU A 19 -11.94 1.58 -6.87
N THR A 20 -12.29 0.64 -7.75
CA THR A 20 -13.28 -0.42 -7.48
C THR A 20 -12.77 -1.44 -6.46
N PHE A 21 -11.47 -1.77 -6.49
CA PHE A 21 -10.82 -2.63 -5.50
C PHE A 21 -10.62 -1.91 -4.14
N ILE A 22 -10.56 -0.57 -4.11
CA ILE A 22 -10.36 0.22 -2.90
C ILE A 22 -11.67 0.70 -2.27
N ALA A 23 -12.75 0.81 -3.05
CA ALA A 23 -14.01 1.41 -2.63
C ALA A 23 -14.62 0.71 -1.41
N ARG A 24 -14.66 1.46 -0.30
CA ARG A 24 -15.36 1.25 0.99
C ARG A 24 -15.07 -0.02 1.79
N GLU A 25 -15.01 -1.21 1.21
CA GLU A 25 -14.88 -2.46 1.99
C GLU A 25 -13.43 -2.86 2.30
N HIS A 26 -12.44 -2.26 1.64
CA HIS A 26 -11.03 -2.69 1.75
C HIS A 26 -10.13 -1.65 2.43
N TRP A 27 -10.61 -0.43 2.65
CA TRP A 27 -9.81 0.64 3.27
C TRP A 27 -9.53 0.40 4.75
N GLU A 28 -10.53 -0.05 5.51
CA GLU A 28 -10.36 -0.34 6.93
C GLU A 28 -9.28 -1.43 7.18
N PRO A 29 -9.29 -2.59 6.48
CA PRO A 29 -8.22 -3.57 6.58
C PRO A 29 -6.83 -3.00 6.25
N ILE A 30 -6.73 -2.18 5.19
CA ILE A 30 -5.48 -1.57 4.74
C ILE A 30 -4.94 -0.62 5.83
N LEU A 31 -5.80 0.25 6.36
CA LEU A 31 -5.43 1.20 7.41
C LEU A 31 -5.03 0.49 8.71
N ARG A 32 -5.78 -0.54 9.13
CA ARG A 32 -5.44 -1.34 10.31
C ARG A 32 -4.07 -2.01 10.15
N LEU A 33 -3.80 -2.61 9.00
CA LEU A 33 -2.50 -3.22 8.69
C LEU A 33 -1.37 -2.18 8.71
N ALA A 34 -1.57 -1.03 8.06
CA ALA A 34 -0.58 0.04 8.04
C ALA A 34 -0.30 0.58 9.45
N ALA A 35 -1.32 0.76 10.28
CA ALA A 35 -1.18 1.20 11.67
C ALA A 35 -0.40 0.18 12.51
N VAL A 36 -0.75 -1.11 12.45
CA VAL A 36 -0.04 -2.17 13.19
C VAL A 36 1.42 -2.26 12.76
N ASN A 37 1.68 -2.31 11.44
CA ASN A 37 3.04 -2.38 10.92
C ASN A 37 3.84 -1.12 11.28
N GLY A 38 3.22 0.06 11.21
CA GLY A 38 3.83 1.32 11.61
C GLY A 38 4.22 1.33 13.09
N MET A 39 3.33 0.85 13.98
CA MET A 39 3.63 0.72 15.41
C MET A 39 4.79 -0.25 15.67
N ILE A 40 4.81 -1.42 15.03
CA ILE A 40 5.88 -2.41 15.19
C ILE A 40 7.20 -1.83 14.71
N MET A 41 7.23 -1.26 13.50
CA MET A 41 8.45 -0.69 12.93
C MET A 41 8.96 0.49 13.77
N GLY A 42 8.06 1.39 14.21
CA GLY A 42 8.42 2.48 15.11
C GLY A 42 8.97 1.98 16.45
N ALA A 43 8.37 0.94 17.04
CA ALA A 43 8.89 0.33 18.27
C ALA A 43 10.29 -0.28 18.05
N VAL A 44 10.52 -0.97 16.93
CA VAL A 44 11.84 -1.51 16.56
C VAL A 44 12.86 -0.39 16.44
N THR A 45 12.53 0.71 15.74
CA THR A 45 13.40 1.87 15.60
C THR A 45 13.79 2.47 16.96
N LEU A 46 12.83 2.61 17.88
CA LEU A 46 13.08 3.08 19.24
C LEU A 46 13.98 2.11 20.04
N LEU A 47 13.72 0.81 19.96
CA LEU A 47 14.53 -0.22 20.62
C LEU A 47 15.98 -0.25 20.12
N LEU A 48 16.19 0.09 18.85
CA LEU A 48 17.51 0.22 18.24
C LEU A 48 18.22 1.55 18.57
N GLY A 49 17.56 2.46 19.29
CA GLY A 49 18.12 3.77 19.65
C GLY A 49 18.39 4.67 18.45
N LEU A 50 17.62 4.48 17.36
CA LEU A 50 17.79 5.30 16.15
C LEU A 50 17.12 6.66 16.34
N ASP A 51 17.82 7.70 15.91
CA ASP A 51 17.24 9.04 15.79
C ASP A 51 16.04 9.03 14.84
N ALA A 52 15.14 10.00 15.01
CA ALA A 52 13.86 10.04 14.29
C ALA A 52 14.03 10.06 12.76
N LEU A 53 14.94 10.89 12.23
CA LEU A 53 15.20 11.00 10.79
C LEU A 53 15.71 9.69 10.17
N PRO A 54 16.84 9.08 10.63
CA PRO A 54 17.31 7.81 10.08
C PRO A 54 16.31 6.67 10.32
N GLY A 55 15.60 6.71 11.45
CA GLY A 55 14.50 5.78 11.73
C GLY A 55 13.42 5.81 10.67
N LEU A 56 12.86 6.99 10.38
CA LEU A 56 11.85 7.18 9.34
C LEU A 56 12.36 6.80 7.95
N ALA A 57 13.62 7.12 7.64
CA ALA A 57 14.24 6.75 6.36
C ALA A 57 14.31 5.23 6.16
N ILE A 58 14.71 4.48 7.18
CA ILE A 58 14.77 3.02 7.13
C ILE A 58 13.37 2.43 6.96
N ILE A 59 12.39 2.90 7.75
CA ILE A 59 11.00 2.43 7.64
C ILE A 59 10.47 2.72 6.23
N HIS A 60 10.70 3.90 5.68
CA HIS A 60 10.30 4.28 4.33
C HIS A 60 10.86 3.31 3.28
N ILE A 61 12.19 3.08 3.28
CA ILE A 61 12.85 2.23 2.29
C ILE A 61 12.31 0.80 2.35
N ILE A 62 12.20 0.22 3.56
CA ILE A 62 11.72 -1.16 3.74
C ILE A 62 10.27 -1.30 3.27
N THR A 63 9.42 -0.35 3.65
CA THR A 63 7.99 -0.41 3.33
C THR A 63 7.73 -0.15 1.85
N PHE A 64 8.47 0.77 1.22
CA PHE A 64 8.40 1.01 -0.22
C PHE A 64 8.82 -0.23 -1.03
N ALA A 65 9.97 -0.83 -0.70
CA ALA A 65 10.43 -2.06 -1.37
C ALA A 65 9.44 -3.22 -1.19
N THR A 66 8.89 -3.38 0.01
CA THR A 66 7.87 -4.38 0.31
C THR A 66 6.59 -4.14 -0.50
N ALA A 67 6.16 -2.88 -0.61
CA ALA A 67 4.97 -2.52 -1.36
C ALA A 67 5.10 -2.88 -2.84
N MET A 68 6.24 -2.55 -3.46
CA MET A 68 6.54 -2.91 -4.84
C MET A 68 6.54 -4.44 -5.04
N ALA A 69 7.27 -5.18 -4.20
CA ALA A 69 7.37 -6.63 -4.31
C ALA A 69 6.01 -7.33 -4.18
N GLN A 70 5.20 -6.90 -3.19
CA GLN A 70 3.85 -7.45 -3.00
C GLN A 70 2.89 -7.02 -4.11
N GLY A 71 3.02 -5.80 -4.65
CA GLY A 71 2.22 -5.34 -5.78
C GLY A 71 2.45 -6.21 -7.01
N PHE A 72 3.71 -6.48 -7.36
CA PHE A 72 4.04 -7.39 -8.46
C PHE A 72 3.51 -8.81 -8.21
N LEU A 73 3.63 -9.33 -6.98
CA LEU A 73 3.10 -10.64 -6.63
C LEU A 73 1.57 -10.69 -6.75
N ALA A 74 0.86 -9.64 -6.32
CA ALA A 74 -0.60 -9.56 -6.44
C ALA A 74 -1.04 -9.63 -7.91
N LEU A 75 -0.40 -8.87 -8.79
CA LEU A 75 -0.67 -8.91 -10.24
C LEU A 75 -0.44 -10.32 -10.82
N ARG A 76 0.65 -11.00 -10.41
CA ARG A 76 0.92 -12.38 -10.86
C ARG A 76 -0.11 -13.39 -10.37
N LEU A 77 -0.59 -13.23 -9.14
CA LEU A 77 -1.63 -14.11 -8.58
C LEU A 77 -2.96 -13.94 -9.31
N ASP A 78 -3.30 -12.69 -9.66
CA ASP A 78 -4.49 -12.35 -10.44
C ASP A 78 -4.42 -12.97 -11.84
N GLU A 79 -3.29 -12.77 -12.55
CA GLU A 79 -3.02 -13.42 -13.85
C GLU A 79 -3.12 -14.96 -13.80
N SER A 80 -2.83 -15.54 -12.64
CA SER A 80 -2.85 -17.00 -12.41
C SER A 80 -4.20 -17.51 -11.90
N GLY A 81 -5.24 -16.66 -11.84
CA GLY A 81 -6.60 -17.03 -11.41
C GLY A 81 -6.77 -17.23 -9.90
N HIS A 82 -5.88 -16.68 -9.08
CA HIS A 82 -5.95 -16.77 -7.60
C HIS A 82 -6.49 -15.46 -6.98
N GLU A 83 -7.72 -15.10 -7.33
CA GLU A 83 -8.33 -13.79 -7.01
C GLU A 83 -8.29 -13.45 -5.51
N ASP A 84 -8.71 -14.34 -4.61
CA ASP A 84 -8.70 -14.09 -3.16
C ASP A 84 -7.28 -13.81 -2.62
N ALA A 85 -6.30 -14.54 -3.13
CA ALA A 85 -4.91 -14.37 -2.74
C ALA A 85 -4.33 -13.07 -3.31
N ALA A 86 -4.67 -12.73 -4.56
CA ALA A 86 -4.33 -11.46 -5.18
C ALA A 86 -4.89 -10.29 -4.37
N VAL A 87 -6.15 -10.39 -3.91
CA VAL A 87 -6.78 -9.39 -3.07
C VAL A 87 -6.03 -9.21 -1.75
N ALA A 88 -5.74 -10.31 -1.06
CA ALA A 88 -5.04 -10.30 0.22
C ALA A 88 -3.62 -9.71 0.10
N VAL A 89 -2.88 -10.08 -0.93
CA VAL A 89 -1.52 -9.56 -1.19
C VAL A 89 -1.56 -8.09 -1.64
N GLY A 90 -2.54 -7.71 -2.46
CA GLY A 90 -2.77 -6.33 -2.88
C GLY A 90 -3.04 -5.39 -1.69
N ARG A 91 -3.84 -5.83 -0.71
CA ARG A 91 -4.05 -5.06 0.53
C ARG A 91 -2.76 -4.84 1.33
N ARG A 92 -1.90 -5.86 1.40
CA ARG A 92 -0.60 -5.73 2.08
C ARG A 92 0.30 -4.74 1.34
N SER A 93 0.36 -4.82 0.01
CA SER A 93 1.09 -3.86 -0.83
C SER A 93 0.62 -2.43 -0.59
N MET A 94 -0.69 -2.20 -0.64
CA MET A 94 -1.28 -0.87 -0.40
C MET A 94 -1.01 -0.36 1.02
N SER A 95 -1.09 -1.23 2.04
CA SER A 95 -0.76 -0.84 3.41
C SER A 95 0.70 -0.41 3.56
N ALA A 96 1.61 -1.07 2.83
CA ALA A 96 3.03 -0.75 2.82
C ALA A 96 3.31 0.56 2.07
N PHE A 97 2.63 0.81 0.94
CA PHE A 97 2.71 2.11 0.25
C PHE A 97 2.21 3.26 1.13
N LEU A 98 1.11 3.05 1.87
CA LEU A 98 0.59 4.06 2.78
C LEU A 98 1.61 4.39 3.88
N LEU A 99 2.25 3.38 4.46
CA LEU A 99 3.27 3.59 5.49
C LEU A 99 4.54 4.25 4.91
N ALA A 100 4.94 3.89 3.69
CA ALA A 100 6.04 4.56 2.99
C ALA A 100 5.72 6.05 2.73
N GLY A 101 4.51 6.35 2.29
CA GLY A 101 4.05 7.73 2.09
C GLY A 101 4.02 8.53 3.39
N VAL A 102 3.45 7.97 4.46
CA VAL A 102 3.41 8.61 5.78
C VAL A 102 4.81 8.87 6.31
N THR A 103 5.72 7.91 6.21
CA THR A 103 7.10 8.11 6.70
C THR A 103 7.83 9.20 5.91
N LEU A 104 7.67 9.24 4.59
CA LEU A 104 8.21 10.30 3.75
C LEU A 104 7.67 11.69 4.13
N LEU A 105 6.36 11.79 4.40
CA LEU A 105 5.72 13.02 4.86
C LEU A 105 6.19 13.47 6.24
N LEU A 106 6.58 12.53 7.11
CA LEU A 106 7.05 12.83 8.46
C LEU A 106 8.54 13.23 8.51
N MET A 107 9.36 12.86 7.52
CA MET A 107 10.80 13.14 7.52
C MET A 107 11.16 14.63 7.76
N PRO A 108 10.48 15.63 7.15
CA PRO A 108 10.81 17.03 7.37
C PRO A 108 10.59 17.51 8.81
N PHE A 109 9.78 16.81 9.60
CA PHE A 109 9.47 17.14 10.99
C PHE A 109 10.36 16.42 12.00
N ALA A 110 11.27 15.55 11.52
CA ALA A 110 12.17 14.75 12.32
C ALA A 110 13.60 15.33 12.41
N ALA A 111 13.80 16.52 11.86
CA ALA A 111 15.06 17.27 11.86
C ALA A 111 15.14 18.27 13.03
#